data_AF-A0A3B5LXC5-F1
#
_entry.id   AF-A0A3B5LXC5-F1
#
_cell.length_a   1.000
_cell.length_b   1.000
_cell.length_c   1.000
_cell.angle_alpha   90.00
_cell.angle_beta   90.00
_cell.angle_gamma   90.00
#
_symmetry.space_group_name_H-M   'P 1'
#
loop_
_entity.id
_entity.type
_entity.pdbx_description
1 polymer ?
#
loop_
_entity_poly.entity_id
_entity_poly.type
_entity_poly.pdbx_seq_one_letter_code
_entity_poly.pdbx_strand_id
1 'polypeptide(L)'
;LNRNDFQHLLKQQVLTQEQLEFVHDIRRRSKNRLAAQRCRKRKLDCIYSLQCEINKLKTEREKLILERSRLTQRKMETCHTVKALCRRVCSEARLQPEQLQVLASCTSSDCPLSSWVPQIDELLSQHGSSLHPKNAASQEDTLNPHTDTST
;
A
#
# COMPACT_ATOMS: atom_id res chain seq x y z
N LEU A 1 -53.64 -17.31 -16.75
CA LEU A 1 -54.89 -16.70 -16.23
C LEU A 1 -54.58 -15.92 -14.97
N ASN A 2 -54.92 -14.63 -14.98
CA ASN A 2 -54.84 -13.80 -13.79
C ASN A 2 -55.89 -14.29 -12.75
N ARG A 3 -55.98 -13.66 -11.59
CA ARG A 3 -56.93 -14.06 -10.55
C ARG A 3 -58.39 -13.90 -10.99
N ASN A 4 -58.72 -12.78 -11.63
CA ASN A 4 -60.08 -12.40 -11.98
C ASN A 4 -60.64 -13.26 -13.11
N ASP A 5 -59.88 -13.50 -14.17
CA ASP A 5 -60.30 -14.37 -15.29
C ASP A 5 -60.56 -15.80 -14.79
N PHE A 6 -59.71 -16.29 -13.89
CA PHE A 6 -59.85 -17.61 -13.30
C PHE A 6 -61.12 -17.71 -12.44
N GLN A 7 -61.40 -16.69 -11.62
CA GLN A 7 -62.64 -16.66 -10.84
C GLN A 7 -63.88 -16.55 -11.73
N HIS A 8 -63.82 -15.77 -12.82
CA HIS A 8 -64.91 -15.65 -13.77
C HIS A 8 -65.19 -17.00 -14.46
N LEU A 9 -64.16 -17.71 -14.90
CA LEU A 9 -64.28 -19.03 -15.51
C LEU A 9 -64.90 -20.05 -14.55
N LEU A 10 -64.50 -20.05 -13.27
CA LEU A 10 -65.07 -20.95 -12.27
C LEU A 10 -66.56 -20.66 -12.00
N LYS A 11 -66.99 -19.39 -12.03
CA LYS A 11 -68.40 -19.01 -11.87
C LYS A 11 -69.29 -19.44 -13.03
N GLN A 12 -68.72 -19.65 -14.22
CA GLN A 12 -69.44 -20.14 -15.40
C GLN A 12 -69.67 -21.66 -15.36
N GLN A 13 -69.05 -22.38 -14.44
CA GLN A 13 -69.16 -23.83 -14.30
C GLN A 13 -69.97 -24.18 -13.04
N VAL A 14 -70.88 -25.15 -13.14
CA VAL A 14 -71.60 -25.68 -11.98
C VAL A 14 -70.70 -26.72 -11.31
N LEU A 15 -69.95 -26.31 -10.29
CA LEU A 15 -69.04 -27.15 -9.53
C LEU A 15 -69.51 -27.30 -8.08
N THR A 16 -69.29 -28.47 -7.49
CA THR A 16 -69.49 -28.66 -6.05
C THR A 16 -68.39 -27.95 -5.26
N GLN A 17 -68.62 -27.73 -3.96
CA GLN A 17 -67.62 -27.12 -3.07
C GLN A 17 -66.31 -27.91 -3.06
N GLU A 18 -66.38 -29.25 -2.97
CA GLU A 18 -65.19 -30.12 -3.00
C GLU A 18 -64.40 -29.98 -4.30
N GLN A 19 -65.07 -29.87 -5.44
CA GLN A 19 -64.43 -29.67 -6.74
C GLN A 19 -63.73 -28.29 -6.83
N LEU A 20 -64.35 -27.25 -6.28
CA LEU A 20 -63.76 -25.90 -6.21
C LEU A 20 -62.48 -25.91 -5.35
N GLU A 21 -62.52 -26.54 -4.19
CA GLU A 21 -61.36 -26.68 -3.30
C GLU A 21 -60.21 -27.43 -3.98
N PHE A 22 -60.53 -28.54 -4.65
CA PHE A 22 -59.56 -29.31 -5.41
C PHE A 22 -58.88 -28.46 -6.50
N VAL A 23 -59.66 -27.76 -7.32
CA VAL A 23 -59.14 -26.91 -8.40
C VAL A 23 -58.30 -25.75 -7.85
N HIS A 24 -58.70 -25.14 -6.74
CA HIS A 24 -57.90 -24.13 -6.06
C HIS A 24 -56.57 -24.68 -5.54
N ASP A 25 -56.57 -25.86 -4.94
CA ASP A 25 -55.36 -26.50 -4.43
C ASP A 25 -54.38 -26.86 -5.55
N ILE A 26 -54.87 -27.41 -6.67
CA ILE A 26 -54.06 -27.69 -7.86
C ILE A 26 -53.41 -26.40 -8.39
N ARG A 27 -54.17 -25.30 -8.47
CA ARG A 27 -53.64 -24.00 -8.91
C ARG A 27 -52.63 -23.45 -7.91
N ARG A 28 -52.87 -23.60 -6.61
CA ARG A 28 -51.95 -23.16 -5.53
C ARG A 28 -50.63 -23.90 -5.62
N ARG A 29 -50.64 -25.23 -5.70
CA ARG A 29 -49.44 -26.06 -5.86
C ARG A 29 -48.66 -25.71 -7.13
N SER A 30 -49.37 -25.53 -8.25
CA SER A 30 -48.75 -25.11 -9.52
C SER A 30 -48.04 -23.76 -9.41
N LYS A 31 -48.67 -22.76 -8.78
CA LYS A 31 -48.04 -21.45 -8.52
C LYS A 31 -46.82 -21.58 -7.61
N ASN A 32 -46.91 -22.34 -6.52
CA ASN A 32 -45.79 -22.54 -5.60
C ASN A 32 -44.60 -23.25 -6.27
N ARG A 33 -44.87 -24.20 -7.17
CA ARG A 33 -43.83 -24.85 -7.98
C ARG A 33 -43.06 -23.83 -8.82
N LEU A 34 -43.78 -22.95 -9.53
CA LEU A 34 -43.16 -21.89 -10.33
C LEU A 34 -42.43 -20.85 -9.47
N ALA A 35 -42.98 -20.50 -8.30
CA ALA A 35 -42.35 -19.58 -7.36
C ALA A 35 -41.03 -20.16 -6.83
N ALA A 36 -41.01 -21.44 -6.45
CA ALA A 36 -39.81 -22.14 -6.02
C ALA A 36 -38.76 -22.20 -7.14
N GLN A 37 -39.16 -22.49 -8.38
CA GLN A 37 -38.27 -22.46 -9.54
C GLN A 37 -37.66 -21.06 -9.73
N ARG A 38 -38.46 -19.99 -9.69
CA ARG A 38 -37.98 -18.60 -9.81
C ARG A 38 -37.08 -18.21 -8.64
N CYS A 39 -37.37 -18.67 -7.43
CA CYS A 39 -36.53 -18.43 -6.26
C CYS A 39 -35.15 -19.08 -6.42
N ARG A 40 -35.11 -20.36 -6.83
CA ARG A 40 -33.87 -21.08 -7.15
C ARG A 40 -33.08 -20.38 -8.26
N LYS A 41 -33.75 -19.99 -9.35
CA LYS A 41 -33.13 -19.24 -10.44
C LYS A 41 -32.49 -17.93 -9.94
N ARG A 42 -33.26 -17.08 -9.23
CA ARG A 42 -32.73 -15.83 -8.65
C ARG A 42 -31.53 -16.07 -7.72
N LYS A 43 -31.56 -17.13 -6.92
CA LYS A 43 -30.43 -17.50 -6.05
C LYS A 43 -29.18 -17.84 -6.87
N LEU A 44 -29.33 -18.65 -7.92
CA LEU A 44 -28.23 -19.02 -8.82
C LEU A 44 -27.70 -17.80 -9.59
N ASP A 45 -28.59 -16.95 -10.12
CA ASP A 45 -28.21 -15.72 -10.82
C ASP A 45 -27.39 -14.79 -9.89
N CYS A 46 -27.81 -14.66 -8.62
CA CYS A 46 -27.09 -13.89 -7.60
C CYS A 46 -25.70 -14.50 -7.31
N ILE A 47 -25.62 -15.82 -7.10
CA ILE A 47 -24.34 -16.52 -6.89
C ILE A 47 -23.40 -16.28 -8.08
N TYR A 48 -23.90 -16.42 -9.31
CA TYR A 48 -23.11 -16.19 -10.51
C TYR A 48 -22.63 -14.74 -10.62
N SER A 49 -23.50 -13.77 -10.36
CA SER A 49 -23.14 -12.35 -10.36
C SER A 49 -22.01 -12.05 -9.37
N LEU A 50 -22.10 -12.59 -8.15
CA LEU A 50 -21.06 -12.44 -7.13
C LEU A 50 -19.75 -13.10 -7.55
N GLN A 51 -19.79 -14.28 -8.17
CA GLN A 51 -18.60 -14.94 -8.71
C GLN A 51 -17.92 -14.09 -9.79
N CYS A 52 -18.70 -13.48 -10.70
CA CYS A 52 -18.17 -12.56 -11.70
C CYS A 52 -17.54 -11.32 -11.07
N GLU A 53 -18.16 -10.73 -10.06
CA GLU A 53 -17.63 -9.57 -9.34
C GLU A 53 -16.31 -9.90 -8.62
N ILE A 54 -16.25 -11.03 -7.91
CA ILE A 54 -15.02 -11.52 -7.27
C ILE A 54 -13.90 -11.67 -8.30
N ASN A 55 -14.19 -12.27 -9.46
CA ASN A 55 -13.18 -12.45 -10.49
C ASN A 55 -12.68 -11.11 -11.05
N LYS A 56 -13.59 -10.15 -11.31
CA LYS A 56 -13.21 -8.79 -11.72
C LYS A 56 -12.29 -8.13 -10.69
N LEU A 57 -12.66 -8.19 -9.40
CA LEU A 57 -11.86 -7.61 -8.32
C LEU A 57 -10.48 -8.27 -8.19
N LYS A 58 -10.37 -9.57 -8.41
CA LYS A 58 -9.08 -10.29 -8.43
C LYS A 58 -8.19 -9.81 -9.58
N THR A 59 -8.74 -9.71 -10.78
CA THR A 59 -8.00 -9.21 -11.95
C THR A 59 -7.52 -7.77 -11.75
N GLU A 60 -8.38 -6.88 -11.25
CA GLU A 60 -7.98 -5.51 -10.96
C GLU A 60 -6.90 -5.44 -9.87
N ARG A 61 -6.99 -6.28 -8.83
CA ARG A 61 -5.95 -6.38 -7.80
C ARG A 61 -4.60 -6.77 -8.39
N GLU A 62 -4.56 -7.79 -9.26
CA GLU A 62 -3.33 -8.25 -9.92
C GLU A 62 -2.71 -7.14 -10.77
N LYS A 63 -3.54 -6.43 -11.54
CA LYS A 63 -3.13 -5.27 -12.34
C LYS A 63 -2.52 -4.17 -11.46
N LEU A 64 -3.17 -3.83 -10.34
CA LEU A 64 -2.66 -2.83 -9.39
C LEU A 64 -1.33 -3.25 -8.74
N ILE A 65 -1.14 -4.55 -8.45
CA ILE A 65 0.13 -5.08 -7.92
C ILE A 65 1.26 -4.88 -8.94
N LEU A 66 1.00 -5.21 -10.21
CA LEU A 66 1.97 -5.01 -11.29
C LEU A 66 2.32 -3.54 -11.47
N GLU A 67 1.30 -2.67 -11.44
CA GLU A 67 1.51 -1.22 -11.55
C GLU A 67 2.33 -0.67 -10.38
N ARG A 68 2.01 -1.07 -9.14
CA ARG A 68 2.78 -0.67 -7.95
C ARG A 68 4.24 -1.11 -8.06
N SER A 69 4.49 -2.33 -8.53
CA SER A 69 5.85 -2.85 -8.73
C SER A 69 6.62 -2.00 -9.75
N ARG A 70 6.00 -1.70 -10.90
CA ARG A 70 6.56 -0.82 -11.93
C ARG A 70 6.86 0.59 -11.40
N LEU A 71 5.94 1.18 -10.65
CA LEU A 71 6.13 2.52 -10.07
C LEU A 71 7.25 2.52 -9.03
N THR A 72 7.36 1.46 -8.23
CA THR A 72 8.43 1.30 -7.25
C THR A 72 9.79 1.21 -7.94
N GLN A 73 9.89 0.42 -9.01
CA GLN A 73 11.10 0.33 -9.83
C GLN A 73 11.50 1.69 -10.41
N ARG A 74 10.56 2.40 -11.06
CA ARG A 74 10.81 3.74 -11.62
C ARG A 74 11.23 4.75 -10.54
N LYS A 75 10.62 4.69 -9.36
CA LYS A 75 11.01 5.52 -8.21
C LYS A 75 12.46 5.24 -7.83
N MET A 76 12.86 3.97 -7.75
CA MET A 76 14.26 3.60 -7.45
C MET A 76 15.22 4.11 -8.52
N GLU A 77 14.94 3.87 -9.81
CA GLU A 77 15.78 4.33 -10.92
C GLU A 77 15.96 5.86 -10.93
N THR A 78 14.87 6.59 -10.73
CA THR A 78 14.89 8.07 -10.65
C THR A 78 15.70 8.52 -9.45
N CYS A 79 15.48 7.90 -8.28
CA CYS A 79 16.23 8.18 -7.06
C CYS A 79 17.73 7.94 -7.25
N HIS A 80 18.13 6.84 -7.88
CA HIS A 80 19.54 6.56 -8.22
C HIS A 80 20.11 7.61 -9.18
N THR A 81 19.36 8.00 -10.20
CA THR A 81 19.78 9.01 -11.19
C THR A 81 19.99 10.37 -10.53
N VAL A 82 19.03 10.82 -9.72
CA VAL A 82 19.14 12.07 -8.96
C VAL A 82 20.33 12.02 -8.00
N LYS A 83 20.52 10.92 -7.26
CA LYS A 83 21.71 10.74 -6.40
C LYS A 83 23.02 10.80 -7.20
N ALA A 84 23.08 10.23 -8.40
CA ALA A 84 24.28 10.30 -9.23
C ALA A 84 24.55 11.73 -9.73
N LEU A 85 23.52 12.41 -10.23
CA LEU A 85 23.62 13.78 -10.74
C LEU A 85 23.99 14.76 -9.64
N CYS A 86 23.33 14.70 -8.49
CA CYS A 86 23.67 15.54 -7.37
C CYS A 86 25.15 15.33 -6.98
N ARG A 87 25.65 14.08 -6.92
CA ARG A 87 27.05 13.80 -6.51
C ARG A 87 28.03 14.48 -7.45
N ARG A 88 27.75 14.37 -8.75
CA ARG A 88 28.53 15.01 -9.80
C ARG A 88 28.52 16.53 -9.67
N VAL A 89 27.34 17.15 -9.53
CA VAL A 89 27.20 18.61 -9.41
C VAL A 89 27.91 19.13 -8.16
N CYS A 90 27.79 18.46 -7.02
CA CYS A 90 28.45 18.87 -5.78
C CYS A 90 29.98 18.79 -5.89
N SER A 91 30.48 17.74 -6.53
CA SER A 91 31.91 17.58 -6.81
C SER A 91 32.43 18.65 -7.76
N GLU A 92 31.71 18.92 -8.87
CA GLU A 92 32.07 19.97 -9.84
C GLU A 92 32.03 21.37 -9.21
N ALA A 93 31.07 21.63 -8.32
CA ALA A 93 30.94 22.89 -7.59
C ALA A 93 31.94 23.04 -6.42
N ARG A 94 32.75 22.02 -6.11
CA ARG A 94 33.73 21.99 -5.00
C ARG A 94 33.12 22.40 -3.65
N LEU A 95 31.88 21.96 -3.40
CA LEU A 95 31.18 22.30 -2.17
C LEU A 95 31.97 21.83 -0.95
N GLN A 96 32.14 22.73 0.02
CA GLN A 96 32.76 22.40 1.30
C GLN A 96 31.81 21.54 2.14
N PRO A 97 32.32 20.73 3.07
CA PRO A 97 31.49 19.79 3.82
C PRO A 97 30.34 20.44 4.62
N GLU A 98 30.54 21.64 5.13
CA GLU A 98 29.52 22.41 5.84
C GLU A 98 28.35 22.78 4.91
N GLN A 99 28.63 23.04 3.64
CA GLN A 99 27.63 23.35 2.62
C GLN A 99 26.85 22.11 2.18
N LEU A 100 27.49 20.95 2.16
CA LEU A 100 26.84 19.66 1.92
C LEU A 100 25.86 19.29 3.05
N GLN A 101 26.22 19.61 4.30
CA GLN A 101 25.37 19.37 5.45
C GLN A 101 24.11 20.23 5.45
N VAL A 102 24.21 21.50 5.03
CA VAL A 102 23.04 22.37 4.83
C VAL A 102 22.14 21.82 3.71
N LEU A 103 22.73 21.36 2.59
CA LEU A 103 21.97 20.78 1.48
C LEU A 103 21.19 19.52 1.92
N ALA A 104 21.81 18.66 2.72
CA ALA A 104 21.14 17.47 3.27
C ALA A 104 19.98 17.85 4.24
N SER A 105 20.18 18.89 5.04
CA SER A 105 19.18 19.41 5.99
C SER A 105 17.95 20.01 5.31
N CYS A 106 18.09 20.51 4.08
CA CYS A 106 16.99 21.04 3.27
C CYS A 106 16.19 19.95 2.53
N THR A 107 16.57 18.67 2.66
CA THR A 107 15.94 17.58 1.91
C THR A 107 14.93 16.84 2.79
N SER A 108 13.69 16.72 2.29
CA SER A 108 12.61 15.98 2.97
C SER A 108 12.97 14.50 3.15
N SER A 109 12.37 13.82 4.14
CA SER A 109 12.57 12.37 4.39
C SER A 109 12.32 11.51 3.13
N ASP A 110 11.40 11.95 2.27
CA ASP A 110 11.07 11.29 0.99
C ASP A 110 11.97 11.69 -0.19
N CYS A 111 12.93 12.61 0.01
CA CYS A 111 13.84 13.04 -1.03
C CYS A 111 15.00 12.05 -1.23
N PRO A 112 15.43 11.79 -2.47
CA PRO A 112 16.60 10.96 -2.79
C PRO A 112 17.90 11.39 -2.09
N LEU A 113 17.99 12.66 -1.69
CA LEU A 113 19.14 13.26 -1.03
C LEU A 113 19.21 12.97 0.48
N SER A 114 18.13 12.49 1.13
CA SER A 114 18.18 12.17 2.56
C SER A 114 19.16 11.01 2.86
N SER A 115 19.38 10.11 1.89
CA SER A 115 20.36 9.02 2.01
C SER A 115 21.81 9.45 1.78
N TRP A 116 22.08 10.75 1.59
CA TRP A 116 23.43 11.28 1.44
C TRP A 116 24.11 11.59 2.76
N VAL A 117 23.35 11.70 3.86
CA VAL A 117 23.88 12.02 5.19
C VAL A 117 25.07 11.10 5.56
N PRO A 118 25.01 9.77 5.36
CA PRO A 118 26.15 8.90 5.68
C PRO A 118 27.33 9.01 4.70
N GLN A 119 27.09 9.46 3.47
CA GLN A 119 28.12 9.55 2.42
C GLN A 119 28.87 10.88 2.45
N ILE A 120 28.25 11.92 3.03
CA ILE A 120 28.91 13.17 3.42
C ILE A 120 29.88 12.90 4.57
N ASP A 121 29.49 12.09 5.56
CA ASP A 121 30.37 11.66 6.67
C ASP A 121 31.60 10.87 6.17
N GLU A 122 31.44 9.99 5.17
CA GLU A 122 32.56 9.26 4.56
C GLU A 122 33.56 10.20 3.84
N LEU A 123 33.05 11.21 3.12
CA LEU A 123 33.88 12.21 2.43
C LEU A 123 34.60 13.15 3.40
N LEU A 124 33.94 13.49 4.51
CA LEU A 124 34.49 14.23 5.65
C LEU A 124 35.64 13.47 6.32
N SER A 125 35.47 12.17 6.53
CA SER A 125 36.45 11.34 7.22
C SER A 125 37.74 11.11 6.41
N GLN A 126 37.68 11.18 5.07
CA GLN A 126 38.86 11.04 4.20
C GLN A 126 39.80 12.26 4.22
N HIS A 127 39.32 13.45 4.62
CA HIS A 127 40.11 14.69 4.61
C HIS A 127 40.66 15.06 6.00
N GLY A 128 40.36 14.29 7.05
CA GLY A 128 40.75 14.58 8.44
C GLY A 128 42.16 14.13 8.85
N SER A 129 42.98 13.55 7.97
CA SER A 129 44.30 12.99 8.32
C SER A 129 45.47 13.78 7.72
N SER A 130 45.50 15.09 7.91
CA SER A 130 46.76 15.84 7.81
C SER A 130 46.58 17.15 8.54
N LEU A 131 47.24 17.29 9.69
CA LEU A 131 47.90 18.52 10.18
C LEU A 131 48.38 18.27 11.61
N HIS A 132 49.67 17.91 11.71
CA HIS A 132 50.47 18.09 12.91
C HIS A 132 50.78 19.59 13.06
N PRO A 133 50.90 20.13 14.29
CA PRO A 133 51.90 21.18 14.49
C PRO A 133 52.96 20.79 15.54
N LYS A 134 54.16 21.33 15.31
CA LYS A 134 55.33 21.30 16.19
C LYS A 134 55.43 22.60 16.99
N ASN A 135 56.24 22.54 18.04
CA ASN A 135 56.92 23.60 18.83
C ASN A 135 56.16 24.18 20.03
N ALA A 136 56.77 24.63 21.12
CA ALA A 136 57.98 24.31 21.91
C ALA A 136 58.12 25.45 22.96
N ALA A 137 58.27 25.10 24.24
CA ALA A 137 58.92 25.82 25.37
C ALA A 137 58.39 27.24 25.79
N SER A 138 58.39 27.69 27.05
CA SER A 138 59.26 27.42 28.22
C SER A 138 58.60 27.78 29.58
N GLN A 139 59.00 27.04 30.64
CA GLN A 139 59.43 27.42 32.04
C GLN A 139 58.62 28.43 32.89
N GLU A 140 58.55 28.42 34.23
CA GLU A 140 59.12 27.70 35.40
C GLU A 140 58.21 28.12 36.59
N ASP A 141 57.89 27.28 37.58
CA ASP A 141 58.43 27.29 38.98
C ASP A 141 57.27 26.79 39.87
N THR A 142 57.36 26.09 41.01
CA THR A 142 58.42 25.41 41.75
C THR A 142 57.73 24.65 42.91
N LEU A 143 58.42 23.63 43.43
CA LEU A 143 58.31 23.01 44.77
C LEU A 143 57.60 21.64 44.93
N ASN A 144 58.45 20.60 44.96
CA ASN A 144 58.34 19.26 45.58
C ASN A 144 58.36 19.36 47.14
N PRO A 145 58.29 18.29 47.99
CA PRO A 145 58.70 16.88 47.74
C PRO A 145 57.90 15.72 48.42
N HIS A 146 58.17 14.49 47.93
CA HIS A 146 58.28 13.15 48.60
C HIS A 146 57.30 12.73 49.73
N THR A 147 56.78 11.49 49.77
CA THR A 147 57.52 10.25 50.03
C THR A 147 56.84 8.96 49.53
N ASP A 148 57.69 7.95 49.31
CA ASP A 148 57.45 6.56 48.88
C ASP A 148 56.59 5.69 49.83
N THR A 149 56.01 4.59 49.29
CA THR A 149 56.40 3.18 49.55
C THR A 149 55.19 2.22 49.53
N SER A 150 55.35 1.13 48.79
CA SER A 150 54.55 -0.09 48.74
C SER A 150 54.29 -0.74 50.11
N THR A 151 53.11 -1.33 50.30
CA THR A 151 52.83 -2.76 50.59
C THR A 151 51.32 -2.96 50.61
#